data_AF-A0A7S0WUE5-F1
#
_entry.id   AF-A0A7S0WUE5-F1
#
_cell.length_a   1.000
_cell.length_b   1.000
_cell.length_c   1.000
_cell.angle_alpha   90.00
_cell.angle_beta   90.00
_cell.angle_gamma   90.00
#
_symmetry.space_group_name_H-M   'P 1'
#
loop_
_entity.id
_entity.type
_entity.pdbx_description
1 polymer ?
#
loop_
_entity_poly.entity_id
_entity_poly.type
_entity_poly.pdbx_seq_one_letter_code
_entity_poly.pdbx_strand_id
1 'polypeptide(L)'
;DAVLGAGRAVYGLAIDMAFEVASGAGAEYGDAFMEYFHTEVERVAKQGPAAEALAVVTTMAHETGVISRGDKDVDTLLQSSSQAKRLLLKFDAVAADRIAARAEARRKGPDGFVKFGVRDALPERFADVTTRRHNPRKQHPVYETTANEIGRKPPSQLDMPDVYAGSAGGFSKTFAGPYKARGLVTGITRSKVHKLLDDF
;
A
#
# COMPACT_ATOMS: atom_id res chain seq x y z
N ASP A 1 51.29 -3.13 17.01
CA ASP A 1 50.50 -3.09 15.76
C ASP A 1 49.13 -2.44 15.98
N ALA A 2 49.00 -1.23 16.54
CA ALA A 2 49.52 0.09 16.17
C ALA A 2 48.73 0.87 15.06
N VAL A 3 47.46 0.53 14.79
CA VAL A 3 46.60 1.35 13.88
C VAL A 3 45.33 1.90 14.56
N LEU A 4 44.99 1.49 15.78
CA LEU A 4 43.75 1.91 16.47
C LEU A 4 43.83 3.25 17.23
N GLY A 5 44.96 3.98 17.15
CA GLY A 5 45.25 5.12 18.04
C GLY A 5 45.00 6.53 17.49
N ALA A 6 44.59 6.68 16.23
CA ALA A 6 44.31 7.99 15.66
C ALA A 6 42.93 7.94 14.99
N GLY A 7 42.01 8.79 15.42
CA GLY A 7 40.64 8.91 14.91
C GLY A 7 40.54 9.34 13.44
N ARG A 8 41.10 8.55 12.54
CA ARG A 8 40.89 8.60 11.10
C ARG A 8 40.13 7.34 10.70
N ALA A 9 39.03 7.53 10.00
CA ALA A 9 38.25 6.42 9.47
C ALA A 9 39.11 5.63 8.47
N VAL A 10 39.42 4.39 8.83
CA VAL A 10 40.16 3.45 7.98
C VAL A 10 39.20 2.88 6.95
N TYR A 11 38.98 3.62 5.86
CA TYR A 11 38.24 3.13 4.70
C TYR A 11 39.15 2.26 3.83
N GLY A 12 39.36 1.00 4.21
CA GLY A 12 40.24 0.10 3.45
C GLY A 12 40.20 -1.38 3.79
N LEU A 13 39.42 -1.80 4.80
CA LEU A 13 39.18 -3.21 5.07
C LEU A 13 37.87 -3.62 4.39
N ALA A 14 37.88 -4.79 3.73
CA ALA A 14 36.65 -5.50 3.43
C ALA A 14 35.95 -5.73 4.78
N ILE A 15 34.94 -4.91 5.07
CA ILE A 15 34.14 -5.06 6.27
C ILE A 15 33.33 -6.33 6.03
N ASP A 16 33.81 -7.44 6.57
CA ASP A 16 32.95 -8.59 6.82
C ASP A 16 31.76 -8.07 7.62
N MET A 17 30.56 -8.17 7.04
CA MET A 17 29.33 -7.73 7.70
C MET A 17 29.12 -8.65 8.90
N ALA A 18 29.56 -8.22 10.07
CA ALA A 18 29.34 -8.92 11.32
C ALA A 18 28.09 -8.34 11.97
N PHE A 19 27.04 -9.15 12.06
CA PHE A 19 25.89 -8.86 12.89
C PHE A 19 26.12 -9.45 14.28
N GLU A 20 25.80 -8.70 15.32
CA GLU A 20 25.83 -9.22 16.68
C GLU A 20 24.64 -10.16 16.90
N VAL A 21 24.79 -11.44 16.58
CA VAL A 21 23.70 -12.44 16.75
C VAL A 21 23.56 -12.91 18.21
N ALA A 22 24.49 -12.51 19.08
CA ALA A 22 24.48 -12.89 20.49
C ALA A 22 23.32 -12.25 21.28
N SER A 23 22.83 -11.09 20.83
CA SER A 23 21.67 -10.43 21.42
C SER A 23 20.41 -10.70 20.59
N GLY A 24 19.26 -10.82 21.26
CA GLY A 24 17.97 -11.00 20.57
C GLY A 24 17.67 -9.86 19.59
N ALA A 25 18.05 -8.63 19.92
CA ALA A 25 17.88 -7.48 19.05
C ALA A 25 18.77 -7.55 17.80
N GLY A 26 20.02 -7.99 17.93
CA GLY A 26 20.92 -8.12 16.78
C GLY A 26 20.58 -9.31 15.87
N ALA A 27 20.01 -10.39 16.43
CA ALA A 27 19.43 -11.46 15.63
C ALA A 27 18.22 -10.99 14.80
N GLU A 28 17.30 -10.22 15.41
CA GLU A 28 16.15 -9.64 14.70
C GLU A 28 16.57 -8.65 13.61
N TYR A 29 17.63 -7.88 13.86
CA TYR A 29 18.24 -6.99 12.88
C TYR A 29 18.79 -7.77 11.68
N GLY A 30 19.56 -8.82 11.93
CA GLY A 30 20.12 -9.69 10.90
C GLY A 30 19.04 -10.33 10.03
N ASP A 31 18.00 -10.87 10.64
CA ASP A 31 16.87 -11.48 9.92
C ASP A 31 16.14 -10.45 9.04
N ALA A 32 15.87 -9.26 9.58
CA ALA A 32 15.21 -8.19 8.83
C ALA A 32 16.07 -7.68 7.67
N PHE A 33 17.40 -7.61 7.85
CA PHE A 33 18.33 -7.26 6.79
C PHE A 33 18.38 -8.32 5.70
N MET A 34 18.44 -9.61 6.03
CA MET A 34 18.50 -10.69 5.03
C MET A 34 17.23 -10.74 4.18
N GLU A 35 16.06 -10.55 4.79
CA GLU A 35 14.79 -10.42 4.07
C GLU A 35 14.80 -9.21 3.12
N TYR A 36 15.27 -8.05 3.60
CA TYR A 36 15.44 -6.87 2.76
C TYR A 36 16.41 -7.11 1.60
N PHE A 37 17.53 -7.76 1.87
CA PHE A 37 18.55 -8.08 0.87
C PHE A 37 17.96 -8.95 -0.25
N HIS A 38 17.27 -10.04 0.08
CA HIS A 38 16.65 -10.91 -0.92
C HIS A 38 15.57 -10.17 -1.73
N THR A 39 14.69 -9.44 -1.08
CA THR A 39 13.62 -8.69 -1.75
C THR A 39 14.17 -7.61 -2.69
N GLU A 40 15.24 -6.92 -2.30
CA GLU A 40 15.87 -5.91 -3.15
C GLU A 40 16.69 -6.49 -4.28
N VAL A 41 17.41 -7.59 -4.05
CA VAL A 41 18.12 -8.30 -5.13
C VAL A 41 17.12 -8.76 -6.19
N GLU A 42 15.98 -9.31 -5.78
CA GLU A 42 14.91 -9.66 -6.71
C GLU A 42 14.31 -8.44 -7.40
N ARG A 43 14.10 -7.34 -6.69
CA ARG A 43 13.54 -6.11 -7.27
C ARG A 43 14.48 -5.53 -8.31
N VAL A 44 15.78 -5.49 -8.03
CA VAL A 44 16.81 -5.06 -8.98
C VAL A 44 16.84 -5.99 -10.20
N ALA A 45 16.76 -7.31 -10.00
CA ALA A 45 16.70 -8.27 -11.10
C ALA A 45 15.42 -8.13 -11.96
N LYS A 46 14.32 -7.61 -11.37
CA LYS A 46 13.03 -7.38 -12.04
C LYS A 46 12.84 -5.93 -12.49
N GLN A 47 13.88 -5.09 -12.48
CA GLN A 47 13.77 -3.71 -12.97
C GLN A 47 13.42 -3.72 -14.46
N GLY A 48 12.26 -3.16 -14.79
CA GLY A 48 11.84 -2.98 -16.16
C GLY A 48 12.55 -1.80 -16.84
N PRO A 49 12.38 -1.63 -18.16
CA PRO A 49 13.07 -0.60 -18.95
C PRO A 49 12.79 0.83 -18.48
N ALA A 50 11.64 1.07 -17.84
CA ALA A 50 11.31 2.38 -17.27
C ALA A 50 12.18 2.74 -16.05
N ALA A 51 12.58 1.76 -15.23
CA ALA A 51 13.45 1.99 -14.09
C ALA A 51 14.89 2.30 -14.54
N GLU A 52 15.36 1.62 -15.59
CA GLU A 52 16.65 1.90 -16.22
C GLU A 52 16.67 3.30 -16.84
N ALA A 53 15.61 3.69 -17.56
CA ALA A 53 15.48 5.03 -18.13
C ALA A 53 15.52 6.11 -17.04
N LEU A 54 14.85 5.89 -15.90
CA LEU A 54 14.90 6.77 -14.73
C LEU A 54 16.32 6.87 -14.14
N ALA A 55 17.06 5.76 -14.08
CA ALA A 55 18.45 5.78 -13.62
C ALA A 55 19.33 6.64 -14.54
N VAL A 56 19.18 6.49 -15.87
CA VAL A 56 19.91 7.30 -16.86
C VAL A 56 19.58 8.79 -16.75
N VAL A 57 18.29 9.12 -16.61
CA VAL A 57 17.85 10.51 -16.41
C VAL A 57 18.45 11.09 -15.13
N THR A 58 18.49 10.29 -14.06
CA THR A 58 19.06 10.71 -12.78
C THR A 58 20.57 10.96 -12.88
N THR A 59 21.32 10.10 -13.59
CA THR A 59 22.75 10.32 -13.83
C THR A 59 23.00 11.59 -14.65
N MET A 60 22.20 11.83 -15.71
CA MET A 60 22.30 13.05 -16.52
C MET A 60 21.94 14.31 -15.72
N ALA A 61 20.94 14.23 -14.84
CA ALA A 61 20.55 15.34 -13.96
C ALA A 61 21.65 15.71 -12.95
N HIS A 62 22.44 14.73 -12.49
CA HIS A 62 23.61 14.97 -11.66
C HIS A 62 24.79 15.57 -12.44
N GLU A 63 24.99 15.20 -13.71
CA GLU A 63 26.04 15.77 -14.56
C GLU A 63 25.75 17.23 -14.94
N THR A 64 24.48 17.54 -15.18
CA THR A 64 24.01 18.89 -15.53
C THR A 64 23.88 19.80 -14.30
N GLY A 65 24.09 19.27 -13.09
CA GLY A 65 24.02 20.04 -11.83
C GLY A 65 22.60 20.44 -11.42
N VAL A 66 21.57 19.85 -12.06
CA VAL A 66 20.16 20.09 -11.72
C VAL A 66 19.81 19.47 -10.36
N ILE A 67 20.45 18.35 -10.03
CA ILE A 67 20.39 17.74 -8.70
C ILE A 67 21.76 17.89 -8.05
N SER A 68 21.80 18.48 -6.86
CA SER A 68 23.02 18.58 -6.07
C SER A 68 23.61 17.18 -5.89
N ARG A 69 24.80 16.93 -6.44
CA ARG A 69 25.58 15.74 -6.06
C ARG A 69 25.80 15.81 -4.55
N GLY A 70 25.63 14.67 -3.87
CA GLY A 70 26.15 14.54 -2.52
C GLY A 70 27.66 14.77 -2.51
N ASP A 71 28.27 14.58 -1.35
CA ASP A 71 29.72 14.68 -1.24
C ASP A 71 30.37 13.68 -2.23
N LYS A 72 31.11 14.18 -3.23
CA LYS A 72 31.57 13.37 -4.37
C LYS A 72 32.34 12.14 -3.90
N ASP A 73 33.10 12.30 -2.83
CA ASP A 73 33.91 11.26 -2.21
C ASP A 73 33.06 10.13 -1.61
N VAL A 74 31.87 10.45 -1.08
CA VAL A 74 30.92 9.47 -0.55
C VAL A 74 30.32 8.65 -1.69
N ASP A 75 29.98 9.28 -2.81
CA ASP A 75 29.45 8.58 -3.99
C ASP A 75 30.49 7.65 -4.64
N THR A 76 31.76 8.05 -4.75
CA THR A 76 32.85 7.18 -5.23
C THR A 76 33.10 6.02 -4.27
N LEU A 77 33.03 6.25 -2.96
CA LEU A 77 33.14 5.19 -1.95
C LEU A 77 31.95 4.21 -2.01
N LEU A 78 30.74 4.71 -2.23
CA LEU A 78 29.56 3.87 -2.43
C LEU A 78 29.67 3.07 -3.74
N GLN A 79 30.15 3.66 -4.82
CA GLN A 79 30.36 2.96 -6.10
C GLN A 79 31.45 1.89 -6.05
N SER A 80 32.50 2.10 -5.26
CA SER A 80 33.57 1.10 -5.03
C SER A 80 33.19 0.04 -3.98
N SER A 81 32.14 0.26 -3.19
CA SER A 81 31.66 -0.70 -2.21
C SER A 81 30.89 -1.88 -2.82
N SER A 82 30.90 -3.03 -2.14
CA SER A 82 30.14 -4.22 -2.52
C SER A 82 28.63 -3.93 -2.51
N GLN A 83 27.87 -4.66 -3.34
CA GLN A 83 26.40 -4.51 -3.43
C GLN A 83 25.73 -4.68 -2.06
N ALA A 84 26.17 -5.67 -1.28
CA ALA A 84 25.67 -5.92 0.06
C ALA A 84 25.85 -4.72 1.00
N LYS A 85 27.01 -4.04 0.93
CA LYS A 85 27.28 -2.85 1.75
C LYS A 85 26.38 -1.68 1.37
N ARG A 86 26.12 -1.47 0.08
CA ARG A 86 25.17 -0.43 -0.38
C ARG A 86 23.76 -0.71 0.11
N LEU A 87 23.35 -1.98 0.08
CA LEU A 87 22.04 -2.40 0.58
C LEU A 87 21.97 -2.28 2.10
N LEU A 88 23.04 -2.56 2.84
CA LEU A 88 23.09 -2.36 4.29
C LEU A 88 22.90 -0.89 4.65
N LEU A 89 23.62 0.04 3.99
CA LEU A 89 23.44 1.48 4.24
C LEU A 89 22.02 1.96 3.92
N LYS A 90 21.40 1.42 2.87
CA LYS A 90 19.98 1.68 2.56
C LYS A 90 19.05 1.08 3.61
N PHE A 91 19.37 -0.10 4.12
CA PHE A 91 18.61 -0.75 5.17
C PHE A 91 18.71 0.05 6.46
N ASP A 92 19.89 0.48 6.89
CA ASP A 92 20.10 1.27 8.11
C ASP A 92 19.21 2.53 8.14
N ALA A 93 19.03 3.19 6.98
CA ALA A 93 18.16 4.35 6.85
C ALA A 93 16.66 4.06 7.08
N VAL A 94 16.23 2.80 6.92
CA VAL A 94 14.82 2.35 7.03
C VAL A 94 14.67 1.24 8.10
N ALA A 95 15.74 0.88 8.80
CA ALA A 95 15.80 -0.30 9.66
C ALA A 95 14.86 -0.16 10.85
N ALA A 96 14.86 1.01 11.49
CA ALA A 96 13.99 1.32 12.62
C ALA A 96 12.51 1.15 12.24
N ASP A 97 12.10 1.69 11.09
CA ASP A 97 10.72 1.62 10.61
C ASP A 97 10.30 0.19 10.28
N ARG A 98 11.19 -0.62 9.68
CA ARG A 98 10.89 -2.02 9.35
C ARG A 98 10.82 -2.92 10.56
N ILE A 99 11.74 -2.74 11.51
CA ILE A 99 11.73 -3.51 12.76
C ILE A 99 10.45 -3.16 13.54
N ALA A 100 10.07 -1.87 13.59
CA ALA A 100 8.81 -1.44 14.18
C ALA A 100 7.58 -2.04 13.47
N ALA A 101 7.53 -2.01 12.14
CA ALA A 101 6.43 -2.58 11.35
C ALA A 101 6.28 -4.10 11.57
N ARG A 102 7.40 -4.82 11.69
CA ARG A 102 7.40 -6.27 11.98
C ARG A 102 6.94 -6.57 13.42
N ALA A 103 7.34 -5.74 14.38
CA ALA A 103 6.85 -5.83 15.76
C ALA A 103 5.33 -5.58 15.84
N GLU A 104 4.80 -4.63 15.06
CA GLU A 104 3.36 -4.40 14.95
C GLU A 104 2.61 -5.54 14.27
N ALA A 105 3.17 -6.11 13.20
CA ALA A 105 2.58 -7.26 12.52
C ALA A 105 2.48 -8.49 13.45
N ARG A 106 3.52 -8.75 14.25
CA ARG A 106 3.49 -9.80 15.30
C ARG A 106 2.42 -9.54 16.35
N ARG A 107 2.19 -8.28 16.75
CA ARG A 107 1.13 -7.92 17.71
C ARG A 107 -0.27 -8.14 17.17
N LYS A 108 -0.49 -8.01 15.86
CA LYS A 108 -1.83 -8.09 15.25
C LYS A 108 -2.32 -9.52 14.97
N GLY A 109 -1.47 -10.54 15.11
CA GLY A 109 -1.83 -11.93 14.84
C GLY A 109 -2.23 -12.18 13.36
N PRO A 110 -2.41 -13.44 12.94
CA PRO A 110 -2.80 -13.76 11.56
C PRO A 110 -4.21 -13.28 11.18
N ASP A 111 -5.05 -12.93 12.16
CA ASP A 111 -6.46 -12.55 11.94
C ASP A 111 -6.71 -11.02 11.99
N GLY A 112 -5.66 -10.22 12.16
CA GLY A 112 -5.75 -8.75 12.28
C GLY A 112 -5.91 -8.00 10.96
N PHE A 113 -6.44 -8.63 9.91
CA PHE A 113 -6.62 -8.00 8.61
C PHE A 113 -7.97 -7.28 8.52
N VAL A 114 -8.15 -6.26 9.35
CA VAL A 114 -9.17 -5.26 9.09
C VAL A 114 -8.64 -4.33 8.00
N LYS A 115 -8.80 -4.78 6.75
CA LYS A 115 -8.57 -4.00 5.52
C LYS A 115 -9.59 -2.86 5.41
N PHE A 116 -9.48 -1.84 6.25
CA PHE A 116 -10.00 -0.52 5.90
C PHE A 116 -9.01 0.13 4.92
N GLY A 117 -9.11 -0.22 3.64
CA GLY A 117 -8.35 0.48 2.61
C GLY A 117 -7.85 -0.32 1.41
N VAL A 118 -8.44 -1.47 1.06
CA VAL A 118 -8.02 -2.20 -0.15
C VAL A 118 -9.21 -2.48 -1.04
N ARG A 119 -9.27 -1.76 -2.16
CA ARG A 119 -9.93 -2.08 -3.44
C ARG A 119 -11.19 -2.93 -3.29
N ASP A 120 -12.36 -2.29 -3.37
CA ASP A 120 -13.65 -2.88 -3.76
C ASP A 120 -13.74 -4.40 -3.52
N ALA A 121 -13.64 -4.82 -2.26
CA ALA A 121 -13.76 -6.22 -1.93
C ALA A 121 -15.15 -6.65 -2.40
N LEU A 122 -15.16 -7.57 -3.37
CA LEU A 122 -16.37 -8.11 -3.95
C LEU A 122 -17.29 -8.53 -2.78
N PRO A 123 -18.57 -8.12 -2.74
CA PRO A 123 -19.43 -8.45 -1.61
C PRO A 123 -19.40 -9.96 -1.34
N GLU A 124 -19.44 -10.36 -0.07
CA GLU A 124 -19.27 -11.76 0.37
C GLU A 124 -20.11 -12.76 -0.44
N ARG A 125 -21.36 -12.38 -0.75
CA ARG A 125 -22.30 -13.17 -1.60
C ARG A 125 -21.82 -13.47 -3.03
N PHE A 126 -20.78 -12.80 -3.50
CA PHE A 126 -20.15 -13.01 -4.81
C PHE A 126 -18.73 -13.53 -4.65
N ALA A 127 -18.05 -13.19 -3.56
CA ALA A 127 -16.72 -13.73 -3.25
C ALA A 127 -16.78 -15.23 -2.94
N ASP A 128 -17.80 -15.68 -2.22
CA ASP A 128 -17.98 -17.09 -1.83
C ASP A 128 -19.38 -17.58 -2.17
N VAL A 129 -19.48 -18.53 -3.10
CA VAL A 129 -20.75 -19.15 -3.52
C VAL A 129 -21.37 -20.01 -2.43
N THR A 130 -20.59 -20.56 -1.50
CA THR A 130 -21.11 -21.43 -0.43
C THR A 130 -22.05 -20.69 0.53
N THR A 131 -21.91 -19.36 0.62
CA THR A 131 -22.81 -18.49 1.39
C THR A 131 -24.24 -18.49 0.84
N ARG A 132 -24.44 -18.84 -0.44
CA ARG A 132 -25.76 -18.92 -1.06
C ARG A 132 -26.39 -20.29 -0.82
N ARG A 133 -27.55 -20.30 -0.17
CA ARG A 133 -28.35 -21.51 0.00
C ARG A 133 -29.12 -21.84 -1.27
N HIS A 134 -28.71 -22.88 -1.98
CA HIS A 134 -29.44 -23.42 -3.13
C HIS A 134 -30.38 -24.56 -2.69
N ASN A 135 -31.69 -24.32 -2.72
CA ASN A 135 -32.69 -25.31 -2.34
C ASN A 135 -33.82 -25.38 -3.39
N PRO A 136 -33.57 -26.00 -4.56
CA PRO A 136 -34.56 -26.07 -5.63
C PRO A 136 -35.71 -27.00 -5.24
N ARG A 137 -36.91 -26.72 -5.74
CA ARG A 137 -38.08 -27.59 -5.54
C ARG A 137 -37.83 -28.93 -6.23
N LYS A 138 -37.85 -30.01 -5.45
CA LYS A 138 -37.76 -31.37 -6.00
C LYS A 138 -39.08 -31.70 -6.70
N GLN A 139 -39.01 -32.12 -7.97
CA GLN A 139 -40.13 -32.65 -8.72
C GLN A 139 -39.93 -34.15 -8.95
N HIS A 140 -41.05 -34.83 -9.20
CA HIS A 140 -41.01 -36.24 -9.56
C HIS A 140 -40.44 -36.38 -10.99
N PRO A 141 -39.53 -37.33 -11.27
CA PRO A 141 -38.87 -37.45 -12.59
C PRO A 141 -39.83 -37.60 -13.77
N VAL A 142 -41.03 -38.15 -13.54
CA VAL A 142 -42.06 -38.37 -14.58
C VAL A 142 -42.94 -37.12 -14.81
N TYR A 143 -42.95 -36.17 -13.87
CA TYR A 143 -43.80 -34.98 -13.90
C TYR A 143 -42.97 -33.71 -13.84
N GLU A 144 -41.84 -33.69 -14.56
CA GLU A 144 -41.02 -32.48 -14.68
C GLU A 144 -41.69 -31.49 -15.64
N THR A 145 -41.92 -30.27 -15.16
CA THR A 145 -42.38 -29.16 -16.02
C THR A 145 -41.18 -28.38 -16.54
N THR A 146 -41.23 -27.85 -17.77
CA THR A 146 -40.17 -26.98 -18.33
C THR A 146 -39.89 -25.75 -17.46
N ALA A 147 -40.91 -25.23 -16.77
CA ALA A 147 -40.75 -24.14 -15.81
C ALA A 147 -39.83 -24.50 -14.63
N ASN A 148 -39.68 -25.78 -14.30
CA ASN A 148 -38.82 -26.27 -13.21
C ASN A 148 -37.33 -26.30 -13.60
N GLU A 149 -37.00 -26.15 -14.89
CA GLU A 149 -35.60 -26.06 -15.33
C GLU A 149 -34.97 -24.74 -14.83
N ILE A 150 -35.77 -23.68 -14.72
CA ILE A 150 -35.33 -22.37 -14.23
C ILE A 150 -35.00 -22.48 -12.73
N GLY A 151 -33.74 -22.24 -12.39
CA GLY A 151 -33.27 -22.31 -11.00
C GLY A 151 -33.07 -23.73 -10.47
N ARG A 152 -33.04 -24.77 -11.32
CA ARG A 152 -32.63 -26.12 -10.90
C ARG A 152 -31.11 -26.21 -10.66
N LYS A 153 -30.31 -25.60 -11.54
CA LYS A 153 -28.85 -25.65 -11.50
C LYS A 153 -28.29 -24.76 -10.37
N PRO A 154 -27.39 -25.27 -9.51
CA PRO A 154 -26.71 -24.43 -8.52
C PRO A 154 -25.78 -23.41 -9.21
N PRO A 155 -25.65 -22.20 -8.68
CA PRO A 155 -24.60 -21.27 -9.12
C PRO A 155 -23.22 -21.85 -8.80
N SER A 156 -22.25 -21.60 -9.67
CA SER A 156 -20.84 -21.94 -9.47
C SER A 156 -19.99 -20.67 -9.30
N GLN A 157 -18.76 -20.80 -8.80
CA GLN A 157 -17.86 -19.64 -8.64
C GLN A 157 -17.53 -18.97 -9.98
N LEU A 158 -17.49 -19.75 -11.06
CA LEU A 158 -17.28 -19.25 -12.43
C LEU A 158 -18.45 -18.40 -12.94
N ASP A 159 -19.63 -18.54 -12.33
CA ASP A 159 -20.80 -17.71 -12.67
C ASP A 159 -20.81 -16.38 -11.90
N MET A 160 -19.90 -16.18 -10.93
CA MET A 160 -19.82 -14.94 -10.15
C MET A 160 -19.00 -13.88 -10.90
N PRO A 161 -19.36 -12.60 -10.80
CA PRO A 161 -18.63 -11.53 -11.47
C PRO A 161 -17.29 -11.26 -10.77
N ASP A 162 -16.25 -10.94 -11.53
CA ASP A 162 -14.94 -10.54 -10.96
C ASP A 162 -14.99 -9.17 -10.26
N VAL A 163 -15.93 -8.31 -10.67
CA VAL A 163 -16.11 -6.95 -10.14
C VAL A 163 -17.59 -6.66 -9.95
N TYR A 164 -17.94 -6.03 -8.81
CA TYR A 164 -19.31 -5.62 -8.50
C TYR A 164 -19.38 -4.12 -8.20
N ALA A 165 -19.87 -3.35 -9.16
CA ALA A 165 -20.11 -1.92 -9.02
C ALA A 165 -21.52 -1.65 -8.47
N GLY A 166 -21.73 -1.93 -7.18
CA GLY A 166 -22.99 -1.62 -6.50
C GLY A 166 -23.19 -0.12 -6.30
N SER A 167 -24.42 0.38 -6.48
CA SER A 167 -24.76 1.77 -6.12
C SER A 167 -25.24 1.84 -4.66
N ALA A 168 -24.58 2.68 -3.85
CA ALA A 168 -24.98 2.94 -2.48
C ALA A 168 -26.06 4.02 -2.41
N GLY A 169 -27.32 3.63 -2.23
CA GLY A 169 -28.43 4.56 -1.99
C GLY A 169 -28.53 5.08 -0.56
N GLY A 170 -27.52 4.88 0.29
CA GLY A 170 -27.58 5.25 1.72
C GLY A 170 -27.87 6.74 1.93
N PHE A 171 -27.20 7.60 1.16
CA PHE A 171 -27.41 9.04 1.20
C PHE A 171 -28.77 9.45 0.64
N SER A 172 -29.17 8.95 -0.53
CA SER A 172 -30.45 9.35 -1.14
C SER A 172 -31.67 8.87 -0.35
N LYS A 173 -31.55 7.75 0.38
CA LYS A 173 -32.62 7.21 1.23
C LYS A 173 -32.93 8.05 2.47
N THR A 174 -32.01 8.89 2.95
CA THR A 174 -32.26 9.75 4.11
C THR A 174 -33.04 11.01 3.76
N PHE A 175 -33.15 11.36 2.47
CA PHE A 175 -34.00 12.46 2.05
C PHE A 175 -35.47 12.05 2.23
N ALA A 176 -36.15 12.74 3.14
CA ALA A 176 -37.62 12.71 3.20
C ALA A 176 -38.18 13.22 1.86
N GLY A 177 -39.37 12.75 1.48
CA GLY A 177 -39.98 12.99 0.15
C GLY A 177 -40.31 14.47 -0.16
N PRO A 178 -41.52 14.81 -0.63
CA PRO A 178 -41.80 16.17 -1.11
C PRO A 178 -41.62 17.22 0.01
N TYR A 179 -40.58 18.04 -0.11
CA TYR A 179 -40.31 19.13 0.82
C TYR A 179 -41.29 20.28 0.60
N LYS A 180 -41.88 20.79 1.68
CA LYS A 180 -42.68 22.02 1.67
C LYS A 180 -41.94 23.10 2.47
N ALA A 181 -41.68 24.24 1.84
CA ALA A 181 -41.15 25.40 2.55
C ALA A 181 -42.23 26.01 3.44
N ARG A 182 -42.06 25.96 4.76
CA ARG A 182 -42.95 26.57 5.77
C ARG A 182 -42.31 27.75 6.51
N GLY A 183 -41.26 28.35 5.94
CA GLY A 183 -40.56 29.49 6.54
C GLY A 183 -41.26 30.82 6.25
N LEU A 184 -41.15 31.77 7.18
CA LEU A 184 -41.45 33.18 6.92
C LEU A 184 -40.26 33.84 6.21
N VAL A 185 -40.53 34.80 5.32
CA VAL A 185 -39.47 35.60 4.69
C VAL A 185 -38.94 36.60 5.72
N THR A 186 -37.76 36.35 6.27
CA THR A 186 -37.09 37.20 7.26
C THR A 186 -35.85 37.91 6.71
N GLY A 187 -35.62 37.82 5.39
CA GLY A 187 -34.53 38.52 4.73
C GLY A 187 -34.73 40.03 4.81
N ILE A 188 -33.76 40.74 5.37
CA ILE A 188 -33.71 42.20 5.29
C ILE A 188 -33.34 42.55 3.85
N THR A 189 -34.20 43.30 3.16
CA THR A 189 -33.89 43.83 1.83
C THR A 189 -32.74 44.82 1.93
N ARG A 190 -31.55 44.43 1.48
CA ARG A 190 -30.40 45.32 1.36
C ARG A 190 -30.31 45.86 -0.06
N SER A 191 -30.21 47.18 -0.19
CA SER A 191 -29.91 47.79 -1.48
C SER A 191 -28.49 47.42 -1.91
N LYS A 192 -28.21 47.41 -3.22
CA LYS A 192 -26.84 47.17 -3.74
C LYS A 192 -25.82 48.23 -3.29
N VAL A 193 -26.29 49.37 -2.75
CA VAL A 193 -25.48 50.53 -2.36
C VAL A 193 -25.17 50.53 -0.85
N HIS A 194 -25.81 49.66 -0.05
CA HIS A 194 -25.67 49.69 1.42
C HIS A 194 -24.22 49.53 1.89
N LYS A 195 -23.41 48.73 1.19
CA LYS A 195 -21.96 48.59 1.47
C LYS A 195 -21.15 49.88 1.28
N LEU A 196 -21.62 50.80 0.43
CA LEU A 196 -20.93 52.08 0.18
C LEU A 196 -21.34 53.16 1.19
N LEU A 197 -22.39 52.93 2.00
CA LEU A 197 -22.96 53.92 2.92
C LEU A 197 -22.76 53.56 4.40
N ASP A 198 -22.50 52.28 4.72
CA ASP A 198 -22.24 51.82 6.11
C ASP A 198 -20.78 52.02 6.56
N ASP A 199 -19.86 52.40 5.65
CA ASP A 199 -18.42 52.61 5.90
C ASP A 199 -18.04 54.08 6.22
N PHE A 200 -19.01 54.92 6.60
CA PHE A 200 -18.79 56.29 7.12
C PHE A 200 -19.18 56.40 8.60
#